data_AF-A0A2P4PZ96-F1
#
_entry.id   AF-A0A2P4PZ96-F1
#
_cell.length_a   1.000
_cell.length_b   1.000
_cell.length_c   1.000
_cell.angle_alpha   90.00
_cell.angle_beta   90.00
_cell.angle_gamma   90.00
#
_symmetry.space_group_name_H-M   'P 1'
#
loop_
_entity.id
_entity.type
_entity.pdbx_description
1 polymer ?
#
loop_
_entity_poly.entity_id
_entity_poly.type
_entity_poly.pdbx_seq_one_letter_code
_entity_poly.pdbx_strand_id
1 'polypeptide(L)'
;MTGILFDIVATYSSKYFCELVLYNSNLYLINSKDLELFLISWKNRKPKKLLTLVIIRNTTIDEYEEYKGNIINDENNEDSHDELSNRDQNLKIIEEYKKLDIIKFRIENIKEEEESEYYFY
;
A
#
# COMPACT_ATOMS: atom_id res chain seq x y z
N MET A 1 -3.25 2.02 -11.40
CA MET A 1 -2.00 2.67 -11.86
C MET A 1 -0.74 2.08 -11.21
N THR A 2 -0.87 1.11 -10.28
CA THR A 2 0.24 0.53 -9.51
C THR A 2 1.04 -0.55 -10.24
N GLY A 3 0.45 -1.29 -11.21
CA GLY A 3 1.15 -2.34 -11.95
C GLY A 3 2.44 -1.89 -12.64
N ILE A 4 2.42 -0.74 -13.33
CA ILE A 4 3.62 -0.19 -14.01
C ILE A 4 4.75 0.09 -13.02
N LEU A 5 4.43 0.64 -11.85
CA LEU A 5 5.42 0.91 -10.80
C LEU A 5 6.07 -0.38 -10.32
N PHE A 6 5.27 -1.40 -10.01
CA PHE A 6 5.77 -2.68 -9.52
C PHE A 6 6.62 -3.41 -10.56
N ASP A 7 6.21 -3.41 -11.82
CA ASP A 7 6.99 -4.01 -12.91
C ASP A 7 8.35 -3.33 -13.05
N ILE A 8 8.38 -2.00 -13.00
CA ILE A 8 9.63 -1.23 -13.06
C ILE A 8 10.54 -1.60 -11.88
N VAL A 9 10.00 -1.62 -10.66
CA VAL A 9 10.78 -1.94 -9.46
C VAL A 9 11.29 -3.38 -9.53
N ALA A 10 10.44 -4.35 -9.86
CA ALA A 10 10.83 -5.77 -9.96
C ALA A 10 11.86 -6.03 -11.06
N THR A 11 11.80 -5.29 -12.17
CA THR A 11 12.71 -5.47 -13.32
C THR A 11 14.03 -4.75 -13.12
N TYR A 12 14.01 -3.47 -12.75
CA TYR A 12 15.18 -2.60 -12.88
C TYR A 12 15.89 -2.31 -11.56
N SER A 13 15.30 -2.64 -10.40
CA SER A 13 15.94 -2.39 -9.11
C SER A 13 17.27 -3.13 -8.98
N SER A 14 18.26 -2.50 -8.34
CA SER A 14 19.54 -3.15 -8.07
C SER A 14 19.40 -4.31 -7.07
N LYS A 15 20.41 -5.19 -7.01
CA LYS A 15 20.48 -6.26 -5.98
C LYS A 15 20.62 -5.73 -4.54
N TYR A 16 20.95 -4.44 -4.39
CA TYR A 16 21.08 -3.76 -3.10
C TYR A 16 19.81 -3.01 -2.69
N PHE A 17 18.84 -2.90 -3.60
CA PHE A 17 17.54 -2.31 -3.31
C PHE A 17 16.85 -3.13 -2.21
N CYS A 18 16.41 -2.44 -1.16
CA CYS A 18 15.90 -3.10 0.04
C CYS A 18 14.70 -2.38 0.68
N GLU A 19 14.26 -1.25 0.13
CA GLU A 19 13.12 -0.52 0.67
C GLU A 19 12.32 0.12 -0.46
N LEU A 20 11.03 -0.20 -0.52
CA LEU A 20 10.05 0.44 -1.40
C LEU A 20 9.05 1.18 -0.52
N VAL A 21 9.03 2.49 -0.66
CA VAL A 21 8.13 3.37 0.10
C VAL A 21 7.06 3.91 -0.84
N LEU A 22 5.80 3.61 -0.54
CA LEU A 22 4.64 4.10 -1.27
C LEU A 22 4.01 5.24 -0.47
N TYR A 23 4.19 6.48 -0.95
CA TYR A 23 3.65 7.68 -0.32
C TYR A 23 2.21 7.96 -0.75
N ASN A 24 1.43 8.54 0.17
CA ASN A 24 0.00 8.85 -0.01
C ASN A 24 -0.77 7.68 -0.63
N SER A 25 -0.44 6.47 -0.19
CA SER A 25 -0.92 5.23 -0.77
C SER A 25 -1.71 4.47 0.26
N ASN A 26 -2.78 3.83 -0.19
CA ASN A 26 -3.58 2.94 0.62
C ASN A 26 -3.68 1.56 0.01
N LEU A 27 -3.85 0.55 0.87
CA LEU A 27 -3.95 -0.83 0.41
C LEU A 27 -5.18 -1.06 -0.48
N TYR A 28 -6.31 -0.39 -0.27
CA TYR A 28 -7.47 -0.54 -1.16
C TYR A 28 -7.22 0.02 -2.57
N LEU A 29 -6.28 0.97 -2.74
CA LEU A 29 -5.92 1.55 -4.04
C LEU A 29 -4.94 0.68 -4.84
N ILE A 30 -4.33 -0.32 -4.20
CA ILE A 30 -3.39 -1.22 -4.83
C ILE A 30 -4.17 -2.37 -5.46
N ASN A 31 -3.94 -2.61 -6.75
CA ASN A 31 -4.49 -3.81 -7.37
C ASN A 31 -3.83 -5.07 -6.81
N SER A 32 -4.64 -6.02 -6.32
CA SER A 32 -4.15 -7.22 -5.65
C SER A 32 -3.36 -8.17 -6.54
N LYS A 33 -3.76 -8.29 -7.81
CA LYS A 33 -3.03 -9.09 -8.81
C LYS A 33 -1.66 -8.50 -9.11
N ASP A 34 -1.58 -7.18 -9.27
CA ASP A 34 -0.31 -6.49 -9.51
C ASP A 34 0.64 -6.66 -8.32
N LEU A 35 0.12 -6.55 -7.09
CA LEU A 35 0.90 -6.75 -5.87
C LEU A 35 1.41 -8.19 -5.73
N GLU A 36 0.58 -9.18 -6.02
CA GLU A 36 1.00 -10.59 -5.94
C GLU A 36 2.06 -10.91 -7.01
N LEU A 37 1.86 -10.46 -8.25
CA LEU A 37 2.83 -10.62 -9.33
C LEU A 37 4.17 -9.96 -9.00
N PHE A 38 4.13 -8.77 -8.39
CA PHE A 38 5.32 -8.10 -7.87
C PHE A 38 6.07 -8.99 -6.87
N LEU A 39 5.39 -9.53 -5.87
CA LEU A 39 6.00 -10.33 -4.81
C LEU A 39 6.52 -11.68 -5.32
N ILE A 40 5.82 -12.32 -6.27
CA ILE A 40 6.32 -13.51 -6.97
C ILE A 40 7.61 -13.18 -7.72
N SER A 41 7.61 -12.08 -8.48
CA SER A 41 8.79 -11.62 -9.21
C SER A 41 9.94 -11.32 -8.26
N TRP A 42 9.64 -10.69 -7.12
CA TRP A 42 10.62 -10.36 -6.10
C TRP A 42 11.22 -11.58 -5.43
N LYS A 43 10.41 -12.59 -5.11
CA LYS A 43 10.84 -13.89 -4.57
C LYS A 43 11.86 -14.59 -5.48
N ASN A 44 11.70 -14.45 -6.79
CA ASN A 44 12.59 -15.06 -7.79
C ASN A 44 13.94 -14.30 -7.93
N ARG A 45 14.08 -13.12 -7.33
CA ARG A 45 15.34 -12.38 -7.27
C ARG A 45 16.27 -12.97 -6.20
N LYS A 46 17.57 -12.67 -6.31
CA LYS A 46 18.59 -12.94 -5.28
C LYS A 46 19.04 -11.63 -4.61
N PRO A 47 18.19 -10.97 -3.80
CA PRO A 47 18.55 -9.69 -3.18
C PRO A 47 19.61 -9.88 -2.10
N LYS A 48 20.49 -8.88 -1.91
CA LYS A 48 21.49 -8.89 -0.83
C LYS A 48 20.91 -8.47 0.52
N LYS A 49 19.73 -7.85 0.52
CA LYS A 49 19.01 -7.38 1.68
C LYS A 49 17.53 -7.67 1.48
N LEU A 50 16.84 -8.04 2.56
CA LEU A 50 15.40 -8.28 2.53
C LEU A 50 14.66 -6.99 2.14
N LEU A 51 13.68 -7.09 1.24
CA LEU A 51 12.87 -5.93 0.85
C LEU A 51 11.95 -5.55 2.00
N THR A 52 11.91 -4.25 2.29
CA THR A 52 10.94 -3.64 3.19
C THR A 52 9.93 -2.87 2.36
N LEU A 53 8.67 -3.29 2.38
CA LEU A 53 7.57 -2.55 1.80
C LEU A 53 6.98 -1.63 2.88
N VAL A 54 6.97 -0.33 2.61
CA VAL A 54 6.44 0.68 3.52
C VAL A 54 5.31 1.41 2.82
N ILE A 55 4.15 1.47 3.48
CA ILE A 55 3.02 2.29 3.02
C ILE A 55 2.92 3.49 3.95
N ILE A 56 3.04 4.69 3.38
CA ILE A 56 2.84 5.95 4.09
C ILE A 56 1.49 6.50 3.64
N ARG A 57 0.54 6.56 4.57
CA ARG A 57 -0.84 6.97 4.32
C ARG A 57 -1.17 8.29 4.99
N ASN A 58 -2.14 9.00 4.42
CA ASN A 58 -2.66 10.24 4.99
C ASN A 58 -3.89 9.91 5.83
N THR A 59 -3.79 10.04 7.15
CA THR A 59 -4.87 9.72 8.09
C THR A 59 -6.16 10.47 7.80
N THR A 60 -6.09 11.72 7.33
CA THR A 60 -7.28 12.53 7.03
C THR A 60 -8.06 11.99 5.83
N ILE A 61 -7.37 11.39 4.84
CA ILE A 61 -7.99 10.80 3.65
C ILE A 61 -8.50 9.39 4.00
N ASP A 62 -7.72 8.64 4.78
CA ASP A 62 -8.05 7.28 5.19
C ASP A 62 -9.35 7.22 6.00
N GLU A 63 -9.51 8.11 6.98
CA GLU A 63 -10.72 8.18 7.80
C GLU A 63 -11.95 8.53 6.96
N TYR A 64 -11.79 9.44 5.99
CA TYR A 64 -12.87 9.85 5.10
C TYR A 64 -13.30 8.73 4.14
N GLU A 65 -12.35 8.05 3.50
CA GLU A 65 -12.66 6.95 2.58
C GLU A 65 -13.15 5.70 3.32
N GLU A 66 -12.64 5.41 4.53
CA GLU A 66 -13.17 4.34 5.39
C GLU A 66 -14.61 4.65 5.83
N TYR A 67 -14.88 5.89 6.23
CA TYR A 67 -16.23 6.35 6.58
C TYR A 67 -17.19 6.31 5.38
N LYS A 68 -16.76 6.76 4.21
CA LYS A 68 -17.54 6.74 2.97
C LYS A 68 -17.83 5.30 2.53
N GLY A 69 -16.84 4.42 2.57
CA GLY A 69 -17.01 2.98 2.33
C GLY A 69 -18.03 2.34 3.27
N ASN A 70 -18.12 2.83 4.51
CA ASN A 70 -19.12 2.38 5.49
C ASN A 70 -20.53 2.93 5.23
N ILE A 71 -20.68 4.16 4.71
CA ILE A 71 -22.00 4.76 4.39
C ILE A 71 -22.65 4.11 3.17
N ILE A 72 -21.87 3.73 2.15
CA ILE A 72 -22.43 3.16 0.91
C ILE A 72 -23.00 1.74 1.13
N ASN A 73 -22.75 1.14 2.31
CA ASN A 73 -23.27 -0.19 2.69
C ASN A 73 -24.74 -0.16 3.18
N ASP A 74 -25.35 1.01 3.33
CA ASP A 74 -26.79 1.16 3.59
C ASP A 74 -27.48 1.75 2.35
N GLU A 75 -28.29 0.91 1.69
CA GLU A 75 -29.26 1.23 0.64
C GLU A 75 -28.73 1.67 -0.76
N ASN A 76 -28.57 0.65 -1.63
CA ASN A 76 -28.69 0.71 -3.10
C ASN A 76 -27.51 1.26 -3.94
N ASN A 77 -26.29 0.76 -3.75
CA ASN A 77 -25.28 0.85 -4.81
C ASN A 77 -24.40 -0.42 -4.87
N GLU A 78 -24.47 -1.15 -5.98
CA GLU A 78 -23.79 -2.45 -6.19
C GLU A 78 -22.26 -2.37 -6.35
N ASP A 79 -21.67 -1.16 -6.24
CA ASP A 79 -20.28 -0.88 -6.69
C ASP A 79 -19.28 -0.61 -5.52
N SER A 80 -19.74 -0.43 -4.27
CA SER A 80 -18.85 -0.13 -3.11
C SER A 80 -18.26 -1.36 -2.42
N HIS A 81 -18.72 -2.56 -2.77
CA HIS A 81 -18.33 -3.79 -2.08
C HIS A 81 -16.90 -4.26 -2.45
N ASP A 82 -16.27 -3.66 -3.46
CA ASP A 82 -15.02 -4.14 -4.08
C ASP A 82 -13.75 -3.53 -3.45
N GLU A 83 -13.82 -2.36 -2.81
CA GLU A 83 -12.64 -1.64 -2.28
C GLU A 83 -12.15 -2.14 -0.91
N LEU A 84 -13.06 -2.33 0.06
CA LEU A 84 -12.75 -2.97 1.35
C LEU A 84 -12.28 -4.42 1.14
N SER A 85 -12.89 -5.10 0.16
CA SER A 85 -12.45 -6.41 -0.34
C SER A 85 -11.00 -6.38 -0.83
N ASN A 86 -10.59 -5.37 -1.59
CA ASN A 86 -9.20 -5.23 -2.06
C ASN A 86 -8.20 -4.98 -0.92
N ARG A 87 -8.53 -4.17 0.09
CA ARG A 87 -7.65 -3.96 1.25
C ARG A 87 -7.36 -5.28 1.97
N ASP A 88 -8.40 -6.05 2.26
CA ASP A 88 -8.28 -7.33 2.96
C ASP A 88 -7.51 -8.36 2.12
N GLN A 89 -7.76 -8.40 0.81
CA GLN A 89 -6.98 -9.22 -0.12
C GLN A 89 -5.49 -8.86 -0.08
N ASN A 90 -5.16 -7.57 -0.16
CA ASN A 90 -3.77 -7.11 -0.15
C ASN A 90 -3.07 -7.38 1.18
N LEU A 91 -3.76 -7.19 2.31
CA LEU A 91 -3.23 -7.57 3.62
C LEU A 91 -2.95 -9.07 3.69
N LYS A 92 -3.86 -9.91 3.20
CA LYS A 92 -3.68 -11.36 3.18
C LYS A 92 -2.46 -11.78 2.35
N ILE A 93 -2.31 -11.21 1.16
CA ILE A 93 -1.15 -11.42 0.29
C ILE A 93 0.12 -10.98 1.05
N ILE A 94 0.17 -9.76 1.57
CA ILE A 94 1.35 -9.23 2.28
C ILE A 94 1.74 -10.13 3.45
N GLU A 95 0.78 -10.57 4.27
CA GLU A 95 1.06 -11.43 5.44
C GLU A 95 1.55 -12.82 5.03
N GLU A 96 1.10 -13.38 3.90
CA GLU A 96 1.65 -14.63 3.36
C GLU A 96 3.13 -14.47 3.02
N TYR A 97 3.49 -13.46 2.23
CA TYR A 97 4.86 -13.28 1.75
C TYR A 97 5.82 -12.81 2.86
N LYS A 98 5.28 -12.14 3.88
CA LYS A 98 6.01 -11.83 5.12
C LYS A 98 6.34 -13.09 5.92
N LYS A 99 5.39 -14.03 6.06
CA LYS A 99 5.63 -15.34 6.73
C LYS A 99 6.67 -16.20 6.01
N LEU A 100 6.82 -16.00 4.70
CA LEU A 100 7.83 -16.66 3.87
C LEU A 100 9.20 -15.95 3.91
N ASP A 101 9.37 -14.91 4.75
CA ASP A 101 10.57 -14.08 4.80
C ASP A 101 10.99 -13.50 3.43
N ILE A 102 10.02 -13.23 2.55
CA ILE A 102 10.26 -12.60 1.24
C ILE A 102 10.31 -11.08 1.39
N ILE A 103 9.51 -10.54 2.31
CA ILE A 103 9.44 -9.11 2.62
C ILE A 103 9.34 -8.85 4.12
N LYS A 104 9.71 -7.62 4.51
CA LYS A 104 9.20 -6.94 5.70
C LYS A 104 8.11 -5.97 5.27
N PHE A 105 7.14 -5.74 6.16
CA PHE A 105 6.05 -4.81 5.90
C PHE A 105 5.78 -3.93 7.11
N ARG A 106 5.54 -2.64 6.87
CA ARG A 106 5.02 -1.71 7.88
C ARG A 106 4.17 -0.62 7.24
N ILE A 107 3.24 -0.09 8.03
CA ILE A 107 2.40 1.04 7.67
C ILE A 107 2.79 2.21 8.57
N GLU A 108 2.95 3.39 7.98
CA GLU A 108 3.25 4.64 8.65
C GLU A 108 2.23 5.70 8.25
N ASN A 109 2.01 6.69 9.13
CA ASN A 109 1.17 7.84 8.84
C ASN A 109 2.06 9.03 8.47
N ILE A 110 1.59 9.89 7.58
CA ILE A 110 2.24 11.18 7.33
C ILE A 110 2.31 11.93 8.66
N LYS A 111 3.50 12.42 9.02
CA LYS A 111 3.67 13.31 10.17
C LYS A 111 3.16 14.67 9.73
N GLU A 112 2.07 15.14 10.31
CA GLU A 112 1.66 16.54 10.19
C GLU A 112 2.80 17.39 10.75
N GLU A 113 3.43 18.22 9.91
CA GLU A 113 4.21 19.34 10.43
C GLU A 113 3.18 20.27 11.09
N GLU A 114 3.33 20.53 12.39
CA GLU A 114 2.50 21.52 13.10
C GLU A 114 2.51 22.81 12.28
N GLU A 115 1.37 23.15 11.65
CA GLU A 115 1.21 24.42 10.95
C GLU A 115 1.54 25.53 11.95
N SER A 116 2.66 26.22 11.75
CA SER A 116 2.96 27.43 12.50
C SER A 116 1.79 28.40 12.30
N GLU A 117 1.05 28.68 13.37
CA GLU A 117 -0.11 29.56 13.40
C GLU A 117 0.19 30.85 12.62
N TYR A 118 -0.32 30.97 11.39
CA TYR A 118 -0.28 32.22 10.63
C TYR A 118 -1.29 33.17 11.27
N TYR A 119 -0.83 33.98 12.23
CA TYR A 119 -1.58 35.14 12.70
C TYR A 119 -1.67 36.16 11.57
N PHE A 120 -2.83 36.27 10.92
CA PHE A 120 -3.17 37.44 10.10
C PHE A 120 -3.45 38.61 11.04
N TYR A 121 -2.53 39.59 11.07
CA TYR A 121 -2.69 40.90 11.72
C TYR A 121 -3.55 41.85 10.87
#